data_AF-A0A7Y0K5B8-F1
#
_entry.id   AF-A0A7Y0K5B8-F1
#
_cell.length_a   1.000
_cell.length_b   1.000
_cell.length_c   1.000
_cell.angle_alpha   90.00
_cell.angle_beta   90.00
_cell.angle_gamma   90.00
#
_symmetry.space_group_name_H-M   'P 1'
#
loop_
_entity.id
_entity.type
_entity.pdbx_description
1 polymer ?
#
loop_
_entity_poly.entity_id
_entity_poly.type
_entity_poly.pdbx_seq_one_letter_code
_entity_poly.pdbx_strand_id
1 'polypeptide(L)'
;MNTWFGEKRPLNTLEIGELFAAVERNTIGLVLLMGLIQVMKDKEIKDYLLKGKKLTERQIEAFSKFLKGNCNFMGTPLTMEAYCQNFYSK
;
A
#
# COMPACT_ATOMS: atom_id res chain seq x y z
N MET A 1 5.14 -17.44 -28.35
CA MET A 1 4.04 -16.99 -27.47
C MET A 1 4.14 -15.48 -27.36
N ASN A 2 3.36 -14.77 -28.16
CA ASN A 2 3.55 -13.35 -28.45
C ASN A 2 2.61 -12.48 -27.61
N THR A 3 2.94 -12.35 -26.32
CA THR A 3 2.30 -11.38 -25.43
C THR A 3 3.32 -10.57 -24.61
N TRP A 4 4.62 -10.75 -24.86
CA TRP A 4 5.70 -10.08 -24.10
C TRP A 4 5.98 -8.64 -24.59
N PHE A 5 5.58 -8.25 -25.80
CA PHE A 5 5.91 -6.94 -26.40
C PHE A 5 4.71 -6.16 -26.99
N GLY A 6 3.50 -6.35 -26.46
CA GLY A 6 2.35 -5.51 -26.79
C GLY A 6 2.20 -4.34 -25.82
N GLU A 7 1.65 -3.21 -26.27
CA GLU A 7 1.34 -2.06 -25.39
C GLU A 7 0.51 -2.51 -24.18
N LYS A 8 0.95 -2.07 -22.99
CA LYS A 8 0.27 -2.40 -21.74
C LYS A 8 -1.09 -1.71 -21.76
N ARG A 9 -2.19 -2.47 -21.82
CA ARG A 9 -3.53 -1.90 -21.74
C ARG A 9 -3.69 -1.11 -20.43
N PRO A 10 -4.49 -0.03 -20.42
CA PRO A 10 -4.86 0.62 -19.17
C PRO A 10 -5.63 -0.35 -18.27
N LEU A 11 -5.49 -0.16 -16.95
CA LEU A 11 -6.28 -0.89 -15.96
C LEU A 11 -7.76 -0.50 -16.06
N ASN A 12 -8.64 -1.46 -15.85
CA ASN A 12 -10.07 -1.17 -15.74
C ASN A 12 -10.44 -0.68 -14.32
N THR A 13 -11.65 -0.13 -14.17
CA THR A 13 -12.11 0.42 -12.89
C THR A 13 -12.12 -0.59 -11.74
N LEU A 14 -12.42 -1.87 -12.02
CA LEU A 14 -12.41 -2.93 -11.00
C LEU A 14 -10.97 -3.22 -10.51
N GLU A 15 -10.02 -3.31 -11.44
CA GLU A 15 -8.61 -3.54 -11.12
C GLU A 15 -8.02 -2.37 -10.31
N ILE A 16 -8.40 -1.13 -10.63
CA ILE A 16 -8.03 0.06 -9.86
C ILE A 16 -8.64 0.00 -8.45
N GLY A 17 -9.92 -0.37 -8.35
CA GLY A 17 -10.62 -0.50 -7.06
C GLY A 17 -9.98 -1.56 -6.15
N GLU A 18 -9.60 -2.71 -6.70
CA GLU A 18 -8.90 -3.76 -5.94
C GLU A 18 -7.52 -3.30 -5.46
N LEU A 19 -6.76 -2.57 -6.30
CA LEU A 19 -5.47 -2.00 -5.90
C LEU A 19 -5.62 -0.97 -4.77
N PHE A 20 -6.64 -0.13 -4.84
CA PHE A 20 -6.94 0.84 -3.77
C PHE A 20 -7.30 0.11 -2.46
N ALA A 21 -8.20 -0.87 -2.52
CA ALA A 21 -8.56 -1.69 -1.36
C ALA A 21 -7.34 -2.44 -0.78
N ALA A 22 -6.39 -2.86 -1.61
CA ALA A 22 -5.15 -3.49 -1.15
C ALA A 22 -4.22 -2.51 -0.42
N VAL A 23 -4.12 -1.26 -0.87
CA VAL A 23 -3.39 -0.19 -0.15
C VAL A 23 -4.03 0.08 1.20
N GLU A 24 -5.36 0.22 1.24
CA GLU A 24 -6.11 0.51 2.46
C GLU A 24 -5.96 -0.61 3.51
N ARG A 25 -6.19 -1.86 3.11
CA ARG A 25 -6.07 -3.03 4.00
C ARG A 25 -4.66 -3.16 4.58
N ASN A 26 -3.62 -2.97 3.75
CA ASN A 26 -2.24 -3.02 4.22
C ASN A 26 -1.90 -1.85 5.14
N THR A 27 -2.45 -0.67 4.92
CA THR A 27 -2.26 0.48 5.81
C THR A 27 -2.84 0.21 7.20
N ILE A 28 -4.05 -0.38 7.27
CA ILE A 28 -4.64 -0.81 8.54
C ILE A 28 -3.77 -1.88 9.21
N GLY A 29 -3.30 -2.87 8.44
CA GLY A 29 -2.38 -3.90 8.93
C GLY A 29 -1.06 -3.35 9.48
N LEU A 30 -0.51 -2.31 8.84
CA LEU A 30 0.71 -1.62 9.29
C LEU A 30 0.50 -0.97 10.67
N VAL A 31 -0.62 -0.28 10.87
CA VAL A 31 -0.95 0.35 12.16
C VAL A 31 -1.10 -0.72 13.25
N LEU A 32 -1.77 -1.83 12.95
CA LEU A 32 -1.89 -2.96 13.87
C LEU A 32 -0.52 -3.54 14.24
N LEU A 33 0.34 -3.79 13.26
CA LEU A 33 1.71 -4.28 13.48
C LEU A 33 2.51 -3.32 14.37
N MET A 34 2.40 -2.01 14.14
CA MET A 34 3.07 -1.01 14.98
C MET A 34 2.61 -1.08 16.43
N GLY A 35 1.31 -1.18 16.69
CA GLY A 35 0.76 -1.34 18.05
C GLY A 35 1.26 -2.61 18.73
N LEU A 36 1.29 -3.74 18.01
CA LEU A 36 1.81 -5.00 18.55
C LEU A 36 3.31 -4.94 18.87
N ILE A 37 4.11 -4.33 18.00
CA ILE A 37 5.56 -4.17 18.18
C ILE A 37 5.88 -3.34 19.44
N GLN A 38 5.07 -2.33 19.75
CA GLN A 38 5.27 -1.46 20.92
C GLN A 38 5.17 -2.23 22.23
N VAL A 39 4.24 -3.18 22.33
CA VAL A 39 3.98 -3.95 23.57
C VAL A 39 4.70 -5.30 23.61
N MET A 40 5.27 -5.76 22.49
CA MET A 40 5.94 -7.05 22.42
C MET A 40 7.25 -7.08 23.22
N LYS A 41 7.28 -7.96 24.23
CA LYS A 41 8.45 -8.17 25.11
C LYS A 41 9.41 -9.22 24.56
N ASP A 42 8.87 -10.25 23.91
CA ASP A 42 9.67 -11.31 23.33
C ASP A 42 10.43 -10.80 22.10
N LYS A 43 11.75 -11.01 22.09
CA LYS A 43 12.62 -10.47 21.04
C LYS A 43 12.41 -11.18 19.70
N GLU A 44 12.23 -12.49 19.71
CA GLU A 44 12.05 -13.28 18.49
C GLU A 44 10.72 -12.91 17.80
N ILE A 45 9.65 -12.81 18.59
CA ILE A 45 8.34 -12.37 18.09
C ILE A 45 8.40 -10.92 17.60
N LYS A 46 9.07 -10.02 18.33
CA LYS A 46 9.24 -8.62 17.92
C LYS A 46 10.01 -8.49 16.61
N ASP A 47 11.09 -9.27 16.44
CA ASP A 47 11.86 -9.29 15.20
C ASP A 47 11.03 -9.85 14.03
N TYR A 48 10.17 -10.84 14.28
CA TYR A 48 9.21 -11.32 13.28
C TYR A 48 8.19 -10.26 12.86
N LEU A 49 7.60 -9.54 13.82
CA LEU A 49 6.67 -8.45 13.55
C LEU A 49 7.34 -7.30 12.78
N LEU A 50 8.60 -6.98 13.10
CA LEU A 50 9.40 -5.99 12.35
C LEU A 50 9.66 -6.41 10.90
N LYS A 51 9.86 -7.71 10.63
CA LYS A 51 9.93 -8.23 9.26
C LYS A 51 8.60 -8.06 8.53
N GLY A 52 7.48 -8.37 9.21
CA GLY A 52 6.13 -8.14 8.70
C GLY A 52 5.87 -6.67 8.36
N LYS A 53 6.23 -5.74 9.25
CA LYS A 53 6.12 -4.29 9.04
C LYS A 53 6.82 -3.86 7.73
N LYS A 54 8.07 -4.28 7.54
CA LYS A 54 8.84 -3.96 6.33
C LYS A 54 8.21 -4.54 5.06
N LEU A 55 7.60 -5.74 5.13
CA LEU A 55 6.91 -6.34 4.00
C LEU A 55 5.67 -5.53 3.61
N THR A 56 4.84 -5.17 4.60
CA THR A 56 3.63 -4.36 4.39
C THR A 56 3.96 -2.99 3.80
N GLU A 57 5.00 -2.31 4.29
CA GLU A 57 5.47 -1.03 3.74
C GLU A 57 5.83 -1.13 2.26
N ARG A 58 6.54 -2.20 1.86
CA ARG A 58 6.88 -2.45 0.45
C ARG A 58 5.66 -2.70 -0.43
N GLN A 59 4.65 -3.41 0.08
CA GLN A 59 3.42 -3.67 -0.66
C GLN A 59 2.63 -2.38 -0.88
N ILE A 60 2.48 -1.55 0.15
CA ILE A 60 1.86 -0.23 0.06
C ILE A 60 2.59 0.62 -0.99
N GLU A 61 3.91 0.74 -0.91
CA GLU A 61 4.70 1.53 -1.85
C GLU A 61 4.52 1.06 -3.30
N ALA A 62 4.59 -0.25 -3.53
CA ALA A 62 4.41 -0.83 -4.86
C ALA A 62 3.02 -0.50 -5.44
N PHE A 63 1.95 -0.76 -4.68
CA PHE A 63 0.58 -0.52 -5.14
C PHE A 63 0.28 0.97 -5.33
N SER A 64 0.72 1.83 -4.41
CA SER A 64 0.58 3.28 -4.56
C SER A 64 1.33 3.81 -5.78
N LYS A 65 2.51 3.25 -6.11
CA LYS A 65 3.23 3.61 -7.34
C LYS A 65 2.48 3.17 -8.60
N PHE A 66 1.88 1.98 -8.58
CA PHE A 66 1.04 1.51 -9.70
C PHE A 66 -0.20 2.39 -9.88
N LEU A 67 -0.90 2.75 -8.80
CA LEU A 67 -2.06 3.63 -8.83
C LEU A 67 -1.70 5.02 -9.39
N LYS A 68 -0.62 5.65 -8.90
CA LYS A 68 -0.15 6.95 -9.41
C LYS A 68 0.17 6.94 -10.90
N GLY A 69 0.72 5.83 -11.42
CA GLY A 69 1.07 5.71 -12.84
C GLY A 69 -0.11 5.44 -13.79
N ASN A 70 -1.22 4.90 -13.28
CA ASN A 70 -2.38 4.52 -14.10
C ASN A 70 -3.60 5.43 -13.89
N CYS A 71 -3.69 6.12 -12.75
CA CYS A 71 -4.75 7.06 -12.42
C CYS A 71 -4.33 8.51 -12.71
N ASN A 72 -4.04 8.83 -13.99
CA ASN A 72 -3.95 10.22 -14.45
C ASN A 72 -5.33 10.84 -14.78
N PHE A 73 -6.44 10.10 -14.60
CA PHE A 73 -7.76 10.42 -15.14
C PHE A 73 -8.83 10.78 -14.09
N MET A 74 -8.46 11.23 -12.90
CA MET A 74 -9.48 11.79 -11.99
C MET A 74 -9.01 13.11 -11.42
N GLY A 75 -9.46 14.21 -12.04
CA GLY A 75 -9.36 15.56 -11.50
C GLY A 75 -10.27 15.77 -10.27
N THR A 76 -10.31 14.78 -9.38
CA THR A 76 -11.01 14.88 -8.10
C THR A 76 -9.98 14.97 -6.99
N PRO A 77 -10.13 15.94 -6.07
CA PRO A 77 -9.20 16.12 -4.98
C PRO A 77 -9.31 14.94 -4.01
N LEU A 78 -8.24 14.16 -3.93
CA LEU A 78 -7.79 13.39 -2.75
C LEU A 78 -8.86 12.57 -2.01
N THR A 79 -9.02 11.30 -2.40
CA THR A 79 -9.81 10.32 -1.64
C THR A 79 -8.98 9.74 -0.49
N MET A 80 -9.13 10.27 0.73
CA MET A 80 -8.54 9.81 2.02
C MET A 80 -7.01 9.58 2.12
N GLU A 81 -6.27 9.43 1.03
CA GLU A 81 -4.84 9.06 1.00
C GLU A 81 -3.89 10.25 1.28
N ALA A 82 -4.34 11.49 1.09
CA ALA A 82 -3.64 12.67 1.62
C ALA A 82 -3.68 12.77 3.15
N TYR A 83 -4.55 12.01 3.82
CA TYR A 83 -4.64 11.93 5.27
C TYR A 83 -3.40 11.25 5.89
N CYS A 84 -2.81 10.26 5.21
CA CYS A 84 -1.56 9.61 5.65
C CYS A 84 -0.31 10.49 5.45
N GLN A 85 -0.28 11.37 4.44
CA GLN A 85 0.85 12.27 4.23
C GLN A 85 0.97 13.37 5.31
N ASN A 86 -0.13 13.77 5.95
CA ASN A 86 -0.10 14.75 7.06
C ASN A 86 0.18 14.13 8.43
N PHE A 87 0.04 12.80 8.59
CA PHE A 87 0.31 12.13 9.87
C PHE A 87 1.80 11.73 10.04
N TYR A 88 2.58 11.72 8.96
CA TYR A 88 4.02 11.40 8.96
C TYR A 88 4.95 12.62 8.85
N SER A 89 4.44 13.85 8.74
CA SER A 89 5.25 15.09 8.78
C SER A 89 5.40 15.67 10.19
N LYS A 90 5.23 14.85 11.23
CA LYS A 90 5.46 15.17 12.65
C LYS A 90 6.28 14.07 13.30
#